data_AF-A0AAU5MEV6-F1
#
_entry.id   AF-A0AAU5MEV6-F1
#
_cell.length_a   1.000
_cell.length_b   1.000
_cell.length_c   1.000
_cell.angle_alpha   90.00
_cell.angle_beta   90.00
_cell.angle_gamma   90.00
#
_symmetry.space_group_name_H-M   'P 1'
#
loop_
_entity.id
_entity.type
_entity.pdbx_description
1 polymer ?
#
loop_
_entity_poly.entity_id
_entity_poly.type
_entity_poly.pdbx_seq_one_letter_code
_entity_poly.pdbx_strand_id
1 'polypeptide(L)'
;MEKNYGIRVSGGQITAGAMAAGEGATATNISAVSAESLADARAGMSQLLELLHAQSERLERPGETIAVAELAEHELAKDKPDKKSVLRLLELIASGATSIATISGAVTVVQQAVAAIF
;
A
#
# COMPACT_ATOMS: atom_id res chain seq x y z
N MET A 1 40.67 15.82 8.93
CA MET A 1 40.01 14.89 9.87
C MET A 1 39.12 14.00 9.05
N GLU A 2 39.39 12.69 8.99
CA GLU A 2 38.48 11.74 8.35
C GLU A 2 37.19 11.65 9.17
N LYS A 3 36.04 11.88 8.54
CA LYS A 3 34.73 11.63 9.18
C LYS A 3 34.53 10.12 9.21
N ASN A 4 34.42 9.54 10.40
CA ASN A 4 34.06 8.13 10.56
C ASN A 4 32.56 7.99 10.35
N TYR A 5 32.17 7.17 9.38
CA TYR A 5 30.78 6.87 9.02
C TYR A 5 30.39 5.41 9.31
N GLY A 6 31.21 4.67 10.05
CA GLY A 6 31.02 3.24 10.30
C GLY A 6 30.05 2.94 11.45
N ILE A 7 29.45 1.75 11.41
CA ILE A 7 28.71 1.18 12.55
C ILE A 7 29.72 0.46 13.45
N ARG A 8 29.90 0.92 14.68
CA ARG A 8 30.78 0.27 15.66
C ARG A 8 29.95 -0.56 16.63
N VAL A 9 30.11 -1.87 16.57
CA VAL A 9 29.41 -2.83 17.43
C VAL A 9 30.45 -3.55 18.28
N SER A 10 30.24 -3.57 19.60
CA SER A 10 31.08 -4.34 20.51
C SER A 10 30.22 -5.14 21.47
N GLY A 11 30.19 -6.46 21.28
CA GLY A 11 29.45 -7.43 22.11
C GLY A 11 27.94 -7.50 21.84
N GLY A 12 27.38 -8.72 21.87
CA GLY A 12 25.95 -8.98 21.66
C GLY A 12 25.57 -9.51 20.26
N GLN A 13 24.30 -9.89 20.08
CA GLN A 13 23.74 -10.30 18.80
C GLN A 13 22.91 -9.14 18.23
N ILE A 14 23.19 -8.74 16.99
CA ILE A 14 22.39 -7.75 16.26
C ILE A 14 21.44 -8.47 15.32
N THR A 15 20.15 -8.17 15.47
CA THR A 15 19.10 -8.48 14.48
C THR A 15 18.55 -7.15 13.97
N ALA A 16 18.92 -6.75 12.76
CA ALA A 16 18.46 -5.50 12.15
C ALA A 16 18.04 -5.75 10.70
N GLY A 17 16.85 -5.29 10.30
CA GLY A 17 16.30 -5.55 8.96
C GLY A 17 16.86 -4.66 7.85
N ALA A 18 17.36 -3.46 8.15
CA ALA A 18 18.28 -2.72 7.29
C ALA A 18 19.15 -1.77 8.11
N MET A 19 20.42 -1.62 7.73
CA MET A 19 21.36 -0.69 8.35
C MET A 19 22.19 0.00 7.27
N ALA A 20 22.32 1.32 7.36
CA ALA A 20 23.17 2.13 6.49
C ALA A 20 23.84 3.23 7.32
N ALA A 21 25.12 3.48 7.06
CA ALA A 21 25.89 4.50 7.76
C ALA A 21 26.82 5.22 6.77
N GLY A 22 26.81 6.56 6.80
CA GLY A 22 27.39 7.40 5.74
C GLY A 22 26.60 8.68 5.49
N GLU A 23 27.30 9.72 5.02
CA GLU A 23 26.67 10.92 4.47
C GLU A 23 26.01 10.55 3.12
N GLY A 24 24.68 10.62 3.05
CA GLY A 24 23.89 10.10 1.91
C GLY A 24 23.45 8.63 2.05
N ALA A 25 23.73 7.97 3.17
CA ALA A 25 23.35 6.58 3.37
C ALA A 25 21.84 6.44 3.64
N THR A 26 21.17 5.61 2.85
CA THR A 26 19.76 5.26 3.04
C THR A 26 19.66 3.76 3.30
N ALA A 27 19.01 3.38 4.40
CA ALA A 27 18.63 2.00 4.69
C ALA A 27 17.11 1.90 4.67
N THR A 28 16.58 1.13 3.72
CA THR A 28 15.17 0.80 3.67
C THR A 28 15.01 -0.64 4.14
N ASN A 29 14.43 -0.82 5.32
CA ASN A 29 14.02 -2.13 5.79
C ASN A 29 12.65 -2.43 5.18
N ILE A 30 12.63 -3.22 4.10
CA ILE A 30 11.40 -3.85 3.63
C ILE A 30 11.28 -5.13 4.44
N SER A 31 10.77 -5.00 5.68
CA SER A 31 10.46 -6.15 6.51
C SER A 31 9.55 -7.09 5.73
N ALA A 32 9.88 -8.37 5.75
CA ALA A 32 9.13 -9.43 5.09
C ALA A 32 7.62 -9.20 5.23
N VAL A 33 6.94 -9.09 4.08
CA VAL A 33 5.51 -9.24 3.88
C VAL A 33 4.87 -9.99 5.04
N SER A 34 4.38 -9.27 6.04
CA SER A 34 3.69 -9.91 7.14
C SER A 34 2.25 -10.16 6.67
N ALA A 35 1.64 -11.25 7.15
CA ALA A 35 0.21 -11.50 6.92
C ALA A 35 -0.67 -10.31 7.37
N GLU A 36 -0.14 -9.44 8.24
CA GLU A 36 -0.74 -8.18 8.66
C GLU A 36 -0.86 -7.20 7.48
N SER A 37 0.14 -7.08 6.59
CA SER A 37 0.07 -6.19 5.42
C SER A 37 -1.03 -6.58 4.42
N LEU A 38 -1.28 -7.89 4.26
CA LEU A 38 -2.38 -8.38 3.42
C LEU A 38 -3.74 -8.20 4.09
N ALA A 39 -3.84 -8.42 5.40
CA ALA A 39 -5.05 -8.14 6.16
C ALA A 39 -5.40 -6.64 6.13
N ASP A 40 -4.40 -5.77 6.27
CA ASP A 40 -4.55 -4.31 6.21
C ASP A 40 -5.00 -3.85 4.83
N ALA A 41 -4.44 -4.41 3.75
CA ALA A 41 -4.88 -4.10 2.40
C ALA A 41 -6.33 -4.54 2.14
N ARG A 42 -6.74 -5.71 2.64
CA ARG A 42 -8.13 -6.19 2.55
C ARG A 42 -9.08 -5.30 3.33
N ALA A 43 -8.71 -4.92 4.56
CA ALA A 43 -9.52 -4.02 5.38
C ALA A 43 -9.66 -2.64 4.74
N GLY A 44 -8.56 -2.06 4.24
CA GLY A 44 -8.59 -0.78 3.53
C GLY A 44 -9.41 -0.84 2.24
N MET A 45 -9.37 -1.96 1.51
CA MET A 45 -10.17 -2.15 0.31
C MET A 45 -11.67 -2.21 0.62
N SER A 46 -12.06 -2.93 1.68
CA SER A 46 -13.46 -2.96 2.15
C SER A 46 -13.96 -1.56 2.53
N GLN A 47 -13.15 -0.79 3.26
CA GLN A 47 -13.50 0.60 3.61
C GLN A 47 -13.61 1.50 2.38
N LEU A 48 -12.74 1.32 1.39
CA LEU A 48 -12.81 2.03 0.11
C LEU A 48 -14.12 1.70 -0.62
N LEU A 49 -14.52 0.43 -0.66
CA LEU A 49 -15.78 0.01 -1.27
C LEU A 49 -16.99 0.68 -0.61
N GLU A 50 -17.03 0.68 0.73
CA GLU A 50 -18.07 1.36 1.50
C GLU A 50 -18.13 2.86 1.19
N LEU A 51 -16.97 3.52 1.10
CA LEU A 51 -16.89 4.94 0.73
C LEU A 51 -17.39 5.20 -0.69
N LEU A 52 -17.06 4.34 -1.65
CA LEU A 52 -17.54 4.44 -3.03
C LEU A 52 -19.06 4.29 -3.12
N HIS A 53 -19.65 3.34 -2.37
CA HIS A 53 -21.10 3.21 -2.29
C HIS A 53 -21.76 4.43 -1.64
N ALA A 54 -21.22 4.90 -0.51
CA ALA A 54 -21.74 6.05 0.23
C ALA A 54 -21.66 7.36 -0.57
N GLN A 55 -20.71 7.48 -1.51
CA GLN A 55 -20.51 8.67 -2.32
C GLN A 55 -20.83 8.45 -3.81
N SER A 56 -21.56 7.38 -4.13
CA SER A 56 -21.88 6.98 -5.51
C SER A 56 -22.49 8.10 -6.35
N GLU A 57 -23.38 8.92 -5.79
CA GLU A 57 -23.99 10.07 -6.48
C GLU A 57 -23.00 11.17 -6.88
N ARG A 58 -21.82 11.20 -6.27
CA ARG A 58 -20.76 12.19 -6.50
C ARG A 58 -19.67 11.68 -7.43
N LEU A 59 -19.66 10.39 -7.74
CA LEU A 59 -18.73 9.78 -8.68
C LEU A 59 -19.13 10.16 -10.11
N GLU A 60 -18.15 10.35 -10.97
CA GLU A 60 -18.41 10.62 -12.39
C GLU A 60 -19.02 9.39 -13.08
N ARG A 61 -18.56 8.19 -12.68
CA ARG A 61 -18.93 6.90 -13.29
C ARG A 61 -19.14 5.84 -12.20
N PRO A 62 -20.16 5.98 -11.33
CA PRO A 62 -20.30 5.18 -10.12
C PRO A 62 -20.30 3.68 -10.38
N GLY A 63 -21.07 3.21 -11.37
CA GLY A 63 -21.14 1.78 -11.68
C GLY A 63 -19.81 1.19 -12.14
N GLU A 64 -19.03 1.93 -12.93
CA GLU A 64 -17.71 1.48 -13.41
C GLU A 64 -16.69 1.51 -12.27
N THR A 65 -16.64 2.60 -11.49
CA THR A 65 -15.70 2.74 -10.37
C THR A 65 -15.95 1.68 -9.29
N ILE A 66 -17.22 1.40 -8.95
CA ILE A 66 -17.59 0.37 -7.99
C ILE A 66 -17.25 -1.02 -8.53
N ALA A 67 -17.58 -1.33 -9.78
CA ALA A 67 -17.25 -2.63 -10.37
C ALA A 67 -15.74 -2.90 -10.40
N VAL A 68 -14.92 -1.88 -10.69
CA VAL A 68 -13.46 -1.99 -10.63
C VAL A 68 -12.98 -2.22 -9.19
N ALA A 69 -13.61 -1.57 -8.21
CA ALA A 69 -13.29 -1.77 -6.79
C ALA A 69 -13.65 -3.18 -6.31
N GLU A 70 -14.82 -3.71 -6.67
CA GLU A 70 -15.19 -5.10 -6.40
C GLU A 70 -14.19 -6.09 -7.02
N LEU A 71 -13.69 -5.79 -8.23
CA LEU A 71 -12.68 -6.62 -8.88
C LEU A 71 -11.34 -6.60 -8.12
N ALA A 72 -10.95 -5.45 -7.57
CA ALA A 72 -9.74 -5.30 -6.75
C ALA A 72 -9.86 -6.05 -5.42
N GLU A 73 -11.04 -6.00 -4.78
CA GLU A 73 -11.34 -6.77 -3.58
C GLU A 73 -11.28 -8.27 -3.85
N HIS A 74 -11.90 -8.73 -4.93
CA HIS A 74 -11.87 -10.13 -5.33
C HIS A 74 -10.44 -10.61 -5.63
N GLU A 75 -9.60 -9.78 -6.25
CA GLU A 75 -8.19 -10.09 -6.46
C GLU A 75 -7.41 -10.22 -5.13
N LEU A 76 -7.65 -9.31 -4.18
CA LEU A 76 -7.04 -9.34 -2.85
C LEU A 76 -7.51 -10.53 -1.99
N ALA A 77 -8.71 -11.04 -2.25
CA ALA A 77 -9.27 -12.19 -1.53
C ALA A 77 -8.61 -13.52 -1.91
N LYS A 78 -7.90 -13.60 -3.04
CA LYS A 78 -7.20 -14.81 -3.46
C LYS A 78 -6.11 -15.23 -2.48
N ASP A 79 -5.78 -16.52 -2.47
CA ASP A 79 -4.66 -17.08 -1.69
C ASP A 79 -3.31 -16.47 -2.11
N LYS A 80 -3.19 -16.09 -3.39
CA LYS A 80 -2.04 -15.40 -3.97
C LYS A 80 -2.53 -14.23 -4.82
N PRO A 81 -2.75 -13.05 -4.22
CA PRO A 81 -3.15 -11.85 -4.95
C PRO A 81 -2.09 -11.43 -5.96
N ASP A 82 -2.50 -11.02 -7.16
CA ASP A 82 -1.58 -10.38 -8.10
C ASP A 82 -1.45 -8.88 -7.79
N LYS A 83 -0.31 -8.52 -7.17
CA LYS A 83 0.07 -7.14 -6.85
C LYS A 83 -0.13 -6.17 -8.03
N LYS A 84 0.31 -6.54 -9.23
CA LYS A 84 0.27 -5.65 -10.40
C LYS A 84 -1.16 -5.42 -10.84
N SER A 85 -1.98 -6.46 -10.80
CA SER A 85 -3.40 -6.39 -11.12
C SER A 85 -4.12 -5.50 -10.11
N VAL A 86 -3.90 -5.68 -8.81
CA VAL A 86 -4.53 -4.83 -7.76
C VAL A 86 -4.12 -3.36 -7.90
N LEU A 87 -2.83 -3.07 -8.08
CA LEU A 87 -2.36 -1.68 -8.23
C LEU A 87 -2.96 -0.99 -9.46
N ARG A 88 -3.05 -1.70 -10.59
CA ARG A 88 -3.70 -1.18 -11.80
C ARG A 88 -5.19 -0.89 -11.58
N LEU A 89 -5.88 -1.76 -10.85
CA LEU A 89 -7.29 -1.53 -10.52
C LEU A 89 -7.46 -0.31 -9.60
N LEU A 90 -6.59 -0.14 -8.61
CA LEU A 90 -6.58 1.03 -7.73
C LEU A 90 -6.33 2.34 -8.48
N GLU A 91 -5.45 2.35 -9.49
CA GLU A 91 -5.24 3.50 -10.37
C GLU A 91 -6.51 3.86 -11.15
N LEU A 92 -7.23 2.86 -11.66
CA LEU A 92 -8.50 3.07 -12.35
C LEU A 92 -9.57 3.67 -11.41
N ILE A 93 -9.65 3.18 -10.17
CA ILE A 93 -10.55 3.73 -9.14
C ILE A 93 -10.20 5.20 -8.85
N ALA A 94 -8.91 5.50 -8.65
CA ALA A 94 -8.45 6.87 -8.44
C ALA A 94 -8.86 7.78 -9.60
N SER A 95 -8.74 7.31 -10.85
CA SER A 95 -9.13 8.08 -12.04
C SER A 95 -10.63 8.40 -12.07
N GLY A 96 -11.48 7.48 -11.62
CA GLY A 96 -12.94 7.66 -11.57
C GLY A 96 -13.45 8.45 -10.35
N ALA A 97 -12.57 8.76 -9.39
CA ALA A 97 -12.90 9.45 -8.15
C ALA A 97 -12.01 10.68 -7.86
N THR A 98 -11.29 11.18 -8.87
CA THR A 98 -10.31 12.27 -8.73
C THR A 98 -10.87 13.53 -8.07
N SER A 99 -12.15 13.81 -8.25
CA SER A 99 -12.86 14.97 -7.68
C SER A 99 -13.18 14.85 -6.18
N ILE A 100 -12.93 13.68 -5.57
CA ILE A 100 -13.27 13.39 -4.17
C ILE A 100 -11.99 13.06 -3.38
N ALA A 101 -11.46 14.07 -2.69
CA ALA A 101 -10.21 13.96 -1.92
C ALA A 101 -10.22 12.80 -0.90
N THR A 102 -11.36 12.52 -0.25
CA THR A 102 -11.50 11.41 0.70
C THR A 102 -11.28 10.05 0.05
N ILE A 103 -11.80 9.84 -1.17
CA ILE A 103 -11.62 8.60 -1.91
C ILE A 103 -10.18 8.47 -2.40
N SER A 104 -9.60 9.55 -2.93
CA SER A 104 -8.19 9.56 -3.34
C SER A 104 -7.23 9.23 -2.19
N GLY A 105 -7.52 9.74 -0.98
CA GLY A 105 -6.79 9.39 0.24
C GLY A 105 -6.92 7.90 0.59
N ALA A 106 -8.14 7.36 0.57
CA ALA A 106 -8.38 5.95 0.83
C ALA A 106 -7.68 5.03 -0.20
N VAL A 107 -7.73 5.37 -1.49
CA VAL A 107 -7.00 4.62 -2.54
C VAL A 107 -5.50 4.62 -2.28
N THR A 108 -4.92 5.76 -1.88
CA THR A 108 -3.49 5.87 -1.58
C THR A 108 -3.08 4.94 -0.43
N VAL A 109 -3.90 4.88 0.63
CA VAL A 109 -3.65 3.98 1.77
C VAL A 109 -3.65 2.52 1.32
N VAL A 110 -4.63 2.11 0.50
CA VAL A 110 -4.68 0.73 -0.01
C VAL A 110 -3.50 0.44 -0.94
N GLN A 111 -3.10 1.38 -1.80
CA GLN A 111 -1.92 1.22 -2.65
C GLN A 111 -0.63 1.03 -1.83
N GLN A 112 -0.47 1.78 -0.74
CA GLN A 112 0.68 1.64 0.17
C GLN A 112 0.67 0.27 0.87
N ALA A 113 -0.49 -0.18 1.35
CA ALA A 113 -0.64 -1.50 1.94
C ALA A 113 -0.28 -2.60 0.92
N VAL A 114 -0.84 -2.54 -0.29
CA VAL A 114 -0.56 -3.50 -1.38
C VAL A 114 0.90 -3.47 -1.82
N ALA A 115 1.53 -2.29 -1.84
CA ALA A 115 2.95 -2.14 -2.15
C ALA A 115 3.85 -2.87 -1.14
N ALA A 116 3.44 -2.95 0.13
CA ALA A 116 4.16 -3.62 1.21
C ALA A 116 3.94 -5.14 1.27
N ILE A 117 2.98 -5.71 0.51
CA ILE A 117 2.71 -7.16 0.50
C ILE A 117 3.77 -7.96 -0.30
N PHE A 118 4.74 -7.32 -0.97
CA PHE A 118 5.79 -8.04 -1.72
C PHE A 118 7.09 -7.24 -1.83
#